data_AF-C9LJ10-F1
#
_entry.id   AF-C9LJ10-F1
#
_cell.length_a   1.000
_cell.length_b   1.000
_cell.length_c   1.000
_cell.angle_alpha   90.00
_cell.angle_beta   90.00
_cell.angle_gamma   90.00
#
_symmetry.space_group_name_H-M   'P 1'
#
loop_
_entity.id
_entity.type
_entity.pdbx_description
1 polymer ?
#
loop_
_entity_poly.entity_id
_entity_poly.type
_entity_poly.pdbx_seq_one_letter_code
_entity_poly.pdbx_strand_id
1 'polypeptide(L)'
;MKVGLFVGRFVDVKNLPALLEAFRRVCERNAAAANYRLVLVGSGEQASRLQAQAAAAGLADRVIFPGAFTGQDLWAWYATADFLVLCSSSEAFGAVVNEALLGGCRAMVSTYAGARELIGRDNGKVFDALNAEDFYTTLQQAYASAAPTPAEAFERPSRMPISFTERIEALSRFLLSD
;
A
#
# COMPACT_ATOMS: atom_id res chain seq x y z
N MET A 1 14.80 2.13 -8.16
CA MET A 1 13.55 2.93 -8.01
C MET A 1 12.80 2.40 -6.79
N LYS A 2 12.14 3.24 -6.00
CA LYS A 2 11.29 2.82 -4.88
C LYS A 2 9.83 3.12 -5.19
N VAL A 3 8.93 2.17 -4.96
CA VAL A 3 7.54 2.21 -5.43
C VAL A 3 6.58 2.10 -4.24
N GLY A 4 5.84 3.17 -3.98
CA GLY A 4 4.63 3.13 -3.16
C GLY A 4 3.41 2.86 -4.02
N LEU A 5 2.53 1.97 -3.57
CA LEU A 5 1.35 1.53 -4.32
C LEU A 5 0.06 1.90 -3.57
N PHE A 6 -0.94 2.34 -4.31
CA PHE A 6 -2.33 2.36 -3.88
C PHE A 6 -3.15 1.52 -4.86
N VAL A 7 -4.11 0.75 -4.35
CA VAL A 7 -5.06 -0.01 -5.16
C VAL A 7 -6.49 0.29 -4.69
N GLY A 8 -7.34 0.75 -5.59
CA GLY A 8 -8.77 0.90 -5.32
C GLY A 8 -9.47 1.97 -6.14
N ARG A 9 -10.77 2.15 -5.89
CA ARG A 9 -11.57 3.18 -6.56
C ARG A 9 -11.10 4.59 -6.18
N PHE A 10 -11.07 5.53 -7.11
CA PHE A 10 -10.71 6.92 -6.84
C PHE A 10 -11.95 7.72 -6.43
N VAL A 11 -12.32 7.57 -5.16
CA VAL A 11 -13.47 8.23 -4.50
C VAL A 11 -13.00 8.87 -3.20
N ASP A 12 -13.77 9.83 -2.67
CA ASP A 12 -13.35 10.69 -1.54
C ASP A 12 -12.91 9.90 -0.30
N VAL A 13 -13.63 8.81 0.04
CA VAL A 13 -13.30 8.00 1.23
C VAL A 13 -11.92 7.34 1.18
N LYS A 14 -11.27 7.27 0.01
CA LYS A 14 -9.91 6.75 -0.14
C LYS A 14 -8.82 7.77 0.18
N ASN A 15 -9.18 9.04 0.38
CA ASN A 15 -8.29 10.09 0.86
C ASN A 15 -7.02 10.31 -0.01
N LEU A 16 -7.15 10.07 -1.31
CA LEU A 16 -6.03 10.20 -2.26
C LEU A 16 -5.45 11.62 -2.38
N PRO A 17 -6.23 12.71 -2.22
CA PRO A 17 -5.66 14.05 -2.17
C PRO A 17 -4.63 14.23 -1.04
N ALA A 18 -4.87 13.64 0.14
CA ALA A 18 -3.93 13.69 1.26
C ALA A 18 -2.69 12.82 1.00
N LEU A 19 -2.86 11.67 0.32
CA LEU A 19 -1.73 10.84 -0.11
C LEU A 19 -0.80 11.60 -1.06
N LEU A 20 -1.37 12.30 -2.05
CA LEU A 20 -0.59 13.13 -2.98
C LEU A 20 0.16 14.25 -2.25
N GLU A 21 -0.48 14.91 -1.29
CA GLU A 21 0.15 15.96 -0.49
C GLU A 21 1.27 15.41 0.40
N ALA A 22 1.05 14.29 1.08
CA ALA A 22 2.10 13.62 1.84
C ALA A 22 3.28 13.22 0.95
N PHE A 23 3.01 12.70 -0.26
CA PHE A 23 4.05 12.31 -1.20
C PHE A 23 4.83 13.52 -1.75
N ARG A 24 4.17 14.64 -2.03
CA ARG A 24 4.81 15.92 -2.39
C ARG A 24 5.82 16.33 -1.32
N ARG A 25 5.38 16.34 -0.06
CA ARG A 25 6.24 16.67 1.09
C ARG A 25 7.43 15.73 1.24
N VAL A 26 7.24 14.43 0.99
CA VAL A 26 8.35 13.45 0.97
C VAL A 26 9.35 13.79 -0.13
N CYS A 27 8.89 14.16 -1.33
CA CYS A 27 9.77 14.49 -2.45
C CYS A 27 10.56 15.78 -2.22
N GLU A 28 9.94 16.82 -1.65
CA GLU A 28 10.60 18.11 -1.39
C GLU A 28 11.68 18.02 -0.31
N ARG A 29 11.48 17.16 0.69
CA ARG A 29 12.34 17.08 1.88
C ARG A 29 13.39 15.98 1.81
N ASN A 30 13.54 15.29 0.67
CA ASN A 30 14.45 14.16 0.54
C ASN A 30 15.21 14.18 -0.79
N ALA A 31 16.52 14.43 -0.75
CA ALA A 31 17.38 14.45 -1.94
C ALA A 31 17.38 13.11 -2.71
N ALA A 32 17.14 11.98 -2.04
CA ALA A 32 17.04 10.66 -2.68
C ALA A 32 15.70 10.43 -3.40
N ALA A 33 14.74 11.36 -3.28
CA ALA A 33 13.40 11.20 -3.81
C ALA A 33 13.34 11.11 -5.34
N ALA A 34 14.40 11.49 -6.07
CA ALA A 34 14.47 11.32 -7.53
C ALA A 34 14.08 9.90 -7.99
N ASN A 35 14.37 8.90 -7.17
CA ASN A 35 14.08 7.49 -7.44
C ASN A 35 12.73 7.00 -6.88
N TYR A 36 11.88 7.87 -6.33
CA TYR A 36 10.59 7.46 -5.75
C TYR A 36 9.47 7.57 -6.78
N ARG A 37 8.54 6.62 -6.76
CA ARG A 37 7.32 6.62 -7.56
C ARG A 37 6.13 6.26 -6.68
N LEU A 38 5.02 6.95 -6.91
CA LEU A 38 3.72 6.62 -6.35
C LEU A 38 2.84 6.10 -7.48
N VAL A 39 2.38 4.86 -7.37
CA VAL A 39 1.51 4.21 -8.37
C VAL A 39 0.11 4.13 -7.80
N LEU A 40 -0.86 4.68 -8.52
CA LEU A 40 -2.27 4.68 -8.15
C LEU A 40 -3.02 3.76 -9.13
N VAL A 41 -3.16 2.48 -8.77
CA VAL A 41 -3.93 1.49 -9.55
C VAL A 41 -5.41 1.64 -9.23
N GLY A 42 -6.22 1.89 -10.25
CA GLY A 42 -7.65 2.03 -10.12
C GLY A 42 -8.26 3.07 -11.07
N SER A 43 -9.51 3.41 -10.80
CA SER A 43 -10.28 4.41 -11.54
C SER A 43 -11.40 4.96 -10.65
N GLY A 44 -11.99 6.09 -11.03
CA GLY A 44 -13.11 6.69 -10.32
C GLY A 44 -13.28 8.16 -10.65
N GLU A 45 -14.31 8.77 -10.09
CA GLU A 45 -14.69 10.16 -10.35
C GLU A 45 -13.59 11.18 -10.00
N GLN A 46 -12.69 10.84 -9.06
CA GLN A 46 -11.60 11.72 -8.66
C GLN A 46 -10.38 11.65 -9.60
N ALA A 47 -10.35 10.78 -10.62
CA ALA A 47 -9.17 10.54 -11.46
C ALA A 47 -8.58 11.82 -12.07
N SER A 48 -9.41 12.62 -12.77
CA SER A 48 -8.97 13.86 -13.42
C SER A 48 -8.47 14.89 -12.40
N ARG A 49 -9.11 14.97 -11.24
CA ARG A 49 -8.71 15.88 -10.15
C ARG A 49 -7.35 15.48 -9.57
N LEU A 50 -7.12 14.19 -9.34
CA LEU A 50 -5.86 13.66 -8.81
C LEU A 50 -4.70 13.88 -9.79
N GLN A 51 -4.93 13.68 -11.09
CA GLN A 51 -3.94 13.96 -12.13
C GLN A 51 -3.59 15.45 -12.18
N ALA A 52 -4.59 16.34 -12.13
CA ALA A 52 -4.37 17.78 -12.07
C ALA A 52 -3.61 18.22 -10.81
N GLN A 53 -3.96 17.63 -9.65
CA GLN A 53 -3.25 17.88 -8.39
C GLN A 53 -1.78 17.44 -8.46
N ALA A 54 -1.51 16.25 -9.00
CA ALA A 54 -0.14 15.77 -9.18
C ALA A 54 0.67 16.68 -10.13
N ALA A 55 0.06 17.13 -11.23
CA ALA A 55 0.70 18.06 -12.17
C ALA A 55 1.00 19.42 -11.52
N ALA A 56 0.03 20.01 -10.83
CA ALA A 56 0.20 21.28 -10.13
C ALA A 56 1.26 21.20 -9.01
N ALA A 57 1.42 20.02 -8.40
CA ALA A 57 2.45 19.74 -7.39
C ALA A 57 3.84 19.44 -7.99
N GLY A 58 4.01 19.46 -9.32
CA GLY A 58 5.28 19.11 -9.97
C GLY A 58 5.65 17.62 -9.85
N LEU A 59 4.66 16.75 -9.69
CA LEU A 59 4.82 15.29 -9.50
C LEU A 59 4.38 14.47 -10.72
N ALA A 60 4.13 15.10 -11.87
CA ALA A 60 3.61 14.43 -13.07
C ALA A 60 4.52 13.29 -13.57
N ASP A 61 5.83 13.38 -13.33
CA ASP A 61 6.84 12.36 -13.66
C ASP A 61 6.98 11.26 -12.59
N ARG A 62 6.28 11.40 -11.46
CA ARG A 62 6.43 10.57 -10.26
C ARG A 62 5.17 9.86 -9.82
N VAL A 63 4.00 10.37 -10.18
CA VAL A 63 2.71 9.75 -9.89
C VAL A 63 2.17 9.08 -11.15
N ILE A 64 1.98 7.77 -11.09
CA ILE A 64 1.61 6.94 -12.23
C ILE A 64 0.17 6.45 -12.03
N PHE A 65 -0.65 6.62 -13.08
CA PHE A 65 -2.06 6.17 -13.12
C PHE A 65 -2.20 5.11 -14.23
N PRO A 66 -1.85 3.84 -13.99
CA PRO A 66 -1.83 2.83 -15.04
C PRO A 66 -3.22 2.29 -15.41
N GLY A 67 -4.27 2.75 -14.73
CA GLY A 67 -5.64 2.23 -14.86
C GLY A 67 -5.96 1.18 -13.80
N ALA A 68 -7.08 0.48 -13.99
CA ALA A 68 -7.54 -0.56 -13.09
C ALA A 68 -7.16 -1.95 -13.63
N PHE A 69 -6.69 -2.83 -12.74
CA PHE A 69 -6.27 -4.19 -13.07
C PHE A 69 -6.97 -5.19 -12.15
N THR A 70 -7.02 -6.45 -12.58
CA THR A 70 -7.54 -7.58 -11.80
C THR A 70 -6.66 -8.81 -12.01
N GLY A 71 -6.85 -9.85 -11.22
CA GLY A 71 -6.15 -11.13 -11.41
C GLY A 71 -4.62 -10.97 -11.42
N GLN A 72 -3.96 -11.66 -12.36
CA GLN A 72 -2.50 -11.72 -12.45
C GLN A 72 -1.84 -10.36 -12.66
N ASP A 73 -2.46 -9.48 -13.45
CA ASP A 73 -1.92 -8.13 -13.68
C ASP A 73 -1.92 -7.29 -12.41
N LEU A 74 -2.95 -7.43 -11.57
CA LEU A 74 -2.98 -6.78 -10.27
C LEU A 74 -1.95 -7.40 -9.30
N TRP A 75 -1.79 -8.72 -9.32
CA TRP A 75 -0.76 -9.40 -8.54
C TRP A 75 0.65 -8.92 -8.87
N ALA A 76 0.95 -8.64 -10.14
CA ALA A 76 2.24 -8.09 -10.56
C ALA A 76 2.54 -6.74 -9.90
N TRP A 77 1.53 -5.88 -9.72
CA TRP A 77 1.69 -4.61 -8.98
C TRP A 77 2.03 -4.84 -7.51
N TYR A 78 1.36 -5.79 -6.84
CA TYR A 78 1.69 -6.13 -5.46
C TYR A 78 3.10 -6.71 -5.33
N ALA A 79 3.50 -7.60 -6.23
CA ALA A 79 4.82 -8.22 -6.21
C ALA A 79 5.95 -7.19 -6.43
N THR A 80 5.72 -6.18 -7.27
CA THR A 80 6.73 -5.17 -7.64
C THR A 80 6.80 -3.97 -6.69
N ALA A 81 5.72 -3.63 -5.99
CA ALA A 81 5.68 -2.50 -5.06
C ALA A 81 6.48 -2.78 -3.79
N ASP A 82 7.16 -1.76 -3.25
CA ASP A 82 7.91 -1.91 -1.99
C ASP A 82 6.96 -1.88 -0.79
N PHE A 83 5.90 -1.07 -0.89
CA PHE A 83 4.81 -1.00 0.08
C PHE A 83 3.49 -0.56 -0.55
N LEU A 84 2.39 -1.04 0.01
CA LEU A 84 1.03 -0.57 -0.20
C LEU A 84 0.70 0.55 0.79
N VAL A 85 -0.12 1.52 0.37
CA VAL A 85 -0.76 2.50 1.25
C VAL A 85 -2.28 2.34 1.15
N LEU A 86 -2.93 1.98 2.25
CA LEU A 86 -4.38 2.03 2.41
C LEU A 86 -4.73 3.22 3.32
N CYS A 87 -4.96 4.38 2.73
CA CYS A 87 -5.17 5.65 3.45
C CYS A 87 -6.64 6.06 3.62
N SER A 88 -7.59 5.12 3.49
CA SER A 88 -9.02 5.42 3.58
C SER A 88 -9.37 6.14 4.89
N SER A 89 -10.27 7.13 4.82
CA SER A 89 -10.87 7.80 5.99
C SER A 89 -11.99 6.97 6.63
N SER A 90 -12.51 5.97 5.89
CA SER A 90 -13.43 4.95 6.38
C SER A 90 -13.30 3.71 5.48
N GLU A 91 -13.06 2.55 6.08
CA GLU A 91 -12.93 1.28 5.36
C GLU A 91 -13.36 0.11 6.24
N ALA A 92 -14.38 -0.64 5.81
CA ALA A 92 -14.89 -1.77 6.59
C ALA A 92 -13.80 -2.83 6.83
N PHE A 93 -12.99 -3.10 5.81
CA PHE A 93 -11.86 -4.01 5.94
C PHE A 93 -10.66 -3.53 5.11
N GLY A 94 -10.71 -3.69 3.79
CA GLY A 94 -9.62 -3.35 2.88
C GLY A 94 -8.83 -4.58 2.42
N ALA A 95 -9.47 -5.45 1.62
CA ALA A 95 -8.91 -6.72 1.14
C ALA A 95 -7.55 -6.57 0.44
N VAL A 96 -7.28 -5.43 -0.20
CA VAL A 96 -5.99 -5.09 -0.84
C VAL A 96 -4.80 -5.22 0.10
N VAL A 97 -4.99 -5.07 1.42
CA VAL A 97 -3.94 -5.28 2.42
C VAL A 97 -3.53 -6.76 2.49
N ASN A 98 -4.50 -7.69 2.49
CA ASN A 98 -4.20 -9.12 2.43
C ASN A 98 -3.42 -9.46 1.16
N GLU A 99 -3.88 -8.95 0.01
CA GLU A 99 -3.28 -9.21 -1.29
C GLU A 99 -1.83 -8.70 -1.34
N ALA A 100 -1.58 -7.48 -0.86
CA ALA A 100 -0.23 -6.93 -0.76
C ALA A 100 0.67 -7.77 0.16
N LEU A 101 0.19 -8.12 1.36
CA LEU A 101 0.95 -8.95 2.30
C LEU A 101 1.25 -10.33 1.72
N LEU A 102 0.29 -10.96 1.03
CA LEU A 102 0.49 -12.22 0.31
C LEU A 102 1.55 -12.09 -0.79
N GLY A 103 1.57 -10.97 -1.52
CA GLY A 103 2.59 -10.62 -2.51
C GLY A 103 3.95 -10.21 -1.93
N GLY A 104 4.14 -10.34 -0.61
CA GLY A 104 5.38 -9.98 0.08
C GLY A 104 5.63 -8.47 0.20
N CYS A 105 4.63 -7.64 -0.10
CA CYS A 105 4.63 -6.19 -0.03
C CYS A 105 4.19 -5.73 1.37
N ARG A 106 4.93 -4.77 1.97
CA ARG A 106 4.56 -4.22 3.28
C ARG A 106 3.33 -3.32 3.14
N ALA A 107 2.56 -3.11 4.20
CA ALA A 107 1.36 -2.26 4.14
C ALA A 107 1.38 -1.13 5.17
N MET A 108 1.22 0.10 4.70
CA MET A 108 0.92 1.28 5.53
C MET A 108 -0.59 1.42 5.56
N VAL A 109 -1.21 1.23 6.73
CA VAL A 109 -2.67 1.10 6.85
C VAL A 109 -3.25 2.15 7.77
N SER A 110 -4.28 2.83 7.29
CA SER A 110 -5.07 3.77 8.08
C SER A 110 -5.67 3.11 9.32
N THR A 111 -5.66 3.81 10.45
CA THR A 111 -6.37 3.38 11.68
C THR A 111 -7.88 3.26 11.47
N TYR A 112 -8.42 3.88 10.40
CA TYR A 112 -9.83 3.82 10.01
C TYR A 112 -10.18 2.63 9.09
N ALA A 113 -9.23 1.69 8.88
CA ALA A 113 -9.44 0.48 8.10
C ALA A 113 -9.40 -0.78 8.97
N GLY A 114 -10.39 -1.65 8.83
CA GLY A 114 -10.45 -2.92 9.57
C GLY A 114 -9.23 -3.83 9.34
N ALA A 115 -8.61 -3.77 8.17
CA ALA A 115 -7.40 -4.53 7.84
C ALA A 115 -6.16 -4.12 8.66
N ARG A 116 -6.22 -3.03 9.46
CA ARG A 116 -5.14 -2.66 10.39
C ARG A 116 -4.77 -3.80 11.36
N GLU A 117 -5.71 -4.68 11.67
CA GLU A 117 -5.51 -5.84 12.57
C GLU A 117 -4.51 -6.87 12.00
N LEU A 118 -4.21 -6.79 10.70
CA LEU A 118 -3.22 -7.64 10.03
C LEU A 118 -1.79 -7.11 10.17
N ILE A 119 -1.63 -5.88 10.66
CA ILE A 119 -0.37 -5.17 10.70
C ILE A 119 0.32 -5.39 12.04
N GLY A 120 1.44 -6.09 11.98
CA GLY A 120 2.37 -6.29 13.08
C GLY A 120 3.65 -5.47 12.91
N ARG A 121 4.68 -5.83 13.68
CA ARG A 121 5.95 -5.09 13.75
C ARG A 121 6.76 -5.12 12.46
N ASP A 122 6.70 -6.22 11.71
CA ASP A 122 7.64 -6.52 10.61
C ASP A 122 7.03 -6.45 9.20
N ASN A 123 5.70 -6.28 9.10
CA ASN A 123 4.96 -6.34 7.85
C ASN A 123 4.30 -5.02 7.43
N GLY A 124 4.38 -3.97 8.26
CA GLY A 124 3.72 -2.71 7.93
C GLY A 124 3.77 -1.69 9.07
N LYS A 125 2.91 -0.68 8.96
CA LYS A 125 2.66 0.29 10.03
C LYS A 125 1.21 0.77 9.95
N VAL A 126 0.57 0.90 11.12
CA VAL A 126 -0.73 1.60 11.24
C VAL A 126 -0.48 3.08 11.49
N PHE A 127 -1.25 3.95 10.84
CA PHE A 127 -1.13 5.40 10.97
C PHE A 127 -2.49 6.09 10.91
N ASP A 128 -2.58 7.31 11.44
CA ASP A 128 -3.76 8.17 11.31
C ASP A 128 -3.75 8.88 9.94
N ALA A 129 -4.62 8.42 9.02
CA ALA A 129 -4.71 8.99 7.68
C ALA A 129 -5.34 10.39 7.62
N LEU A 130 -5.98 10.85 8.70
CA LEU A 130 -6.55 12.19 8.82
C LEU A 130 -5.59 13.17 9.52
N ASN A 131 -4.50 12.66 10.10
CA ASN A 131 -3.40 13.47 10.63
C ASN A 131 -2.31 13.67 9.56
N ALA A 132 -2.18 14.90 9.08
CA ALA A 132 -1.23 15.23 8.00
C ALA A 132 0.24 14.94 8.36
N GLU A 133 0.65 15.11 9.63
CA GLU A 133 2.03 14.82 10.05
C GLU A 133 2.28 13.32 10.20
N ASP A 134 1.34 12.56 10.76
CA ASP A 134 1.50 11.11 10.87
C ASP A 134 1.51 10.45 9.48
N PHE A 135 0.65 10.90 8.57
CA PHE A 135 0.65 10.44 7.18
C PHE A 135 2.00 10.74 6.50
N TYR A 136 2.48 11.99 6.59
CA TYR A 136 3.78 12.38 6.02
C TYR A 136 4.92 11.53 6.60
N THR A 137 5.03 11.43 7.93
CA THR A 137 6.14 10.71 8.59
C THR A 137 6.10 9.22 8.29
N THR A 138 4.90 8.61 8.25
CA THR A 138 4.74 7.21 7.87
C THR A 138 5.15 6.97 6.43
N LEU A 139 4.71 7.81 5.49
CA LEU A 139 5.10 7.69 4.09
C LEU A 139 6.60 7.91 3.88
N GLN A 140 7.18 8.90 4.57
CA GLN A 140 8.62 9.16 4.55
C GLN A 140 9.42 7.94 5.03
N GLN A 141 9.02 7.33 6.16
CA GLN A 141 9.66 6.14 6.72
C GLN A 141 9.52 4.92 5.80
N ALA A 142 8.35 4.75 5.17
CA ALA A 142 8.12 3.68 4.20
C ALA A 142 9.10 3.80 3.01
N TYR A 143 9.22 4.99 2.42
CA TYR A 143 10.20 5.23 1.33
C TYR A 143 11.65 5.11 1.81
N ALA A 144 11.99 5.60 3.01
CA ALA A 144 13.36 5.51 3.52
C ALA A 144 13.80 4.05 3.71
N SER A 145 12.93 3.21 4.27
CA SER A 145 13.19 1.80 4.56
C SER A 145 12.90 0.83 3.40
N ALA A 146 12.26 1.30 2.33
CA ALA A 146 12.01 0.50 1.14
C ALA A 146 13.34 0.09 0.48
N ALA A 147 13.47 -1.21 0.23
CA ALA A 147 14.54 -1.80 -0.55
C ALA A 147 13.94 -2.21 -1.91
N PRO A 148 14.38 -1.62 -3.03
CA PRO A 148 13.82 -1.90 -4.34
C PRO A 148 13.71 -3.40 -4.61
N THR A 149 12.53 -3.84 -5.00
CA THR A 149 12.31 -5.23 -5.39
C THR A 149 13.03 -5.51 -6.72
N PRO A 150 13.96 -6.49 -6.80
CA PRO A 150 14.60 -6.86 -8.06
C PRO A 150 13.57 -7.42 -9.06
N ALA A 151 13.72 -7.08 -10.34
CA ALA A 151 12.82 -7.57 -11.40
C ALA A 151 12.83 -9.10 -11.54
N GLU A 152 13.90 -9.76 -11.10
CA GLU A 152 14.10 -11.21 -11.17
C GLU A 152 13.60 -11.95 -9.92
N ALA A 153 13.10 -11.23 -8.90
CA ALA A 153 12.55 -11.83 -7.70
C ALA A 153 11.12 -12.36 -7.98
N PHE A 154 11.04 -13.53 -8.64
CA PHE A 154 9.79 -14.14 -9.09
C PHE A 154 8.83 -14.50 -7.94
N GLU A 155 9.32 -14.75 -6.73
CA GLU A 155 8.48 -15.06 -5.56
C GLU A 155 9.00 -14.34 -4.31
N ARG A 156 8.20 -13.40 -3.79
CA ARG A 156 8.44 -12.81 -2.47
C ARG A 156 7.68 -13.63 -1.44
N PRO A 157 8.31 -14.04 -0.33
CA PRO A 157 7.61 -14.75 0.73
C PRO A 157 6.48 -13.87 1.29
N SER A 158 5.36 -14.52 1.60
CA SER A 158 4.21 -13.85 2.23
C SER A 158 4.65 -13.12 3.51
N ARG A 159 4.09 -11.94 3.73
CA ARG A 159 4.21 -11.12 4.93
C ARG A 159 2.98 -11.19 5.84
N MET A 160 2.06 -12.11 5.58
CA MET A 160 0.94 -12.36 6.48
C MET A 160 1.47 -12.84 7.84
N PRO A 161 0.94 -12.33 8.97
CA PRO A 161 1.51 -12.59 10.29
C PRO A 161 1.40 -14.06 10.73
N ILE A 162 0.43 -14.81 10.22
CA ILE A 162 0.21 -16.22 10.54
C ILE A 162 -0.16 -16.96 9.25
N SER A 163 0.54 -18.05 8.97
CA SER A 163 0.04 -19.08 8.05
C SER A 163 -0.87 -20.02 8.84
N PHE A 164 -2.02 -20.40 8.27
CA PHE A 164 -2.96 -21.28 8.99
C PHE A 164 -2.39 -22.68 9.25
N THR A 165 -1.23 -23.03 8.69
CA THR A 165 -0.57 -24.33 8.80
C THR A 165 -0.56 -24.89 10.23
N GLU A 166 -0.08 -24.10 11.21
CA GLU A 166 0.00 -24.53 12.61
C GLU A 166 -1.39 -24.74 13.26
N ARG A 167 -2.38 -23.94 12.84
CA ARG A 167 -3.77 -24.07 13.32
C ARG A 167 -4.51 -25.22 12.63
N ILE A 168 -4.20 -25.50 11.37
CA ILE A 168 -4.76 -26.61 10.61
C ILE A 168 -4.35 -27.91 11.28
N GLU A 169 -3.09 -28.09 11.65
CA GLU A 169 -2.65 -29.32 12.33
C GLU A 169 -3.36 -29.54 13.68
N ALA A 170 -3.54 -28.48 14.47
CA ALA A 170 -4.29 -28.56 15.72
C ALA A 170 -5.78 -28.86 15.49
N LEU A 171 -6.40 -28.21 14.49
CA LEU A 171 -7.80 -28.42 14.14
C LEU A 171 -8.03 -29.81 13.55
N SER A 172 -7.15 -30.28 12.67
CA SER A 172 -7.18 -31.64 12.12
C SER A 172 -7.12 -32.67 13.24
N ARG A 173 -6.24 -32.49 14.23
CA ARG A 173 -6.21 -33.38 15.40
C ARG A 173 -7.51 -33.34 16.20
N PHE A 174 -8.05 -32.16 16.46
CA PHE A 174 -9.32 -32.00 17.17
C PHE A 174 -10.51 -32.64 16.43
N LEU A 175 -10.57 -32.50 15.10
CA LEU A 175 -11.63 -33.08 14.27
C LEU A 175 -11.52 -34.60 14.14
N LEU A 176 -10.34 -35.18 14.41
CA LEU A 176 -10.05 -36.62 14.33
C LEU A 176 -10.04 -37.31 15.69
N SER A 177 -10.20 -36.59 16.80
CA SER A 177 -10.39 -37.17 18.12
C SER A 177 -11.87 -37.43 18.38
N ASP A 178 -12.25 -38.70 18.53
CA ASP A 178 -13.58 -39.19 18.93
C ASP A 178 -14.00 -38.68 20.33
#